data_AF-A0A642C3W1-F1
#
_entry.id   AF-A0A642C3W1-F1
#
_cell.length_a   1.000
_cell.length_b   1.000
_cell.length_c   1.000
_cell.angle_alpha   90.00
_cell.angle_beta   90.00
_cell.angle_gamma   90.00
#
_symmetry.space_group_name_H-M   'P 1'
#
loop_
_entity.id
_entity.type
_entity.pdbx_description
1 polymer ?
#
loop_
_entity_poly.entity_id
_entity_poly.type
_entity_poly.pdbx_seq_one_letter_code
_entity_poly.pdbx_strand_id
1 'polypeptide(L)'
;IISLEELKTALGKNLEKEIKSTKDLKGTFIEILRKENFRKILQIIQDKGWHIHFCIVQVLYYGFVDIIDSICGLEFNPFAFKAELYKVLKRNPNTTISIFKKYKYPNVGTKYIKDFLSELIILIDGVIAEDVKKYRLNPLLVFLKSCLEKAKEQKELIFIQNETTHEWVGNFVQFYRQQILSFPKKTLVFDEEKQVMSQITEEDIIIDGKAPDNYSFKESGSDAMIQVSDYVVSILRKYMIFLDRLEPEVDADIQNFDENQMNNYKLLNRILADSMNYNPLFVHFVACQHTVAKYHKYIQEYGDSRANE
;
A
#
# COMPACT_ATOMS: atom_id res chain seq x y z
N ILE A 1 -2.30 10.29 25.16
CA ILE A 1 -3.59 9.83 24.60
C ILE A 1 -4.56 11.01 24.64
N ILE A 2 -5.40 11.19 23.62
CA ILE A 2 -6.45 12.24 23.58
C ILE A 2 -7.79 11.64 24.01
N SER A 3 -8.64 12.41 24.68
CA SER A 3 -10.01 11.94 24.95
C SER A 3 -10.90 12.05 23.71
N LEU A 4 -12.03 11.31 23.69
CA LEU A 4 -13.02 11.45 22.61
C LEU A 4 -13.61 12.86 22.54
N GLU A 5 -13.83 13.48 23.70
CA GLU A 5 -14.35 14.84 23.79
C GLU A 5 -13.37 15.87 23.24
N GLU A 6 -12.09 15.75 23.62
CA GLU A 6 -11.01 16.61 23.10
C GLU A 6 -10.87 16.47 21.58
N LEU A 7 -10.86 15.22 21.07
CA LEU A 7 -10.76 14.94 19.64
C LEU A 7 -11.95 15.51 18.86
N LYS A 8 -13.18 15.25 19.33
CA LYS A 8 -14.40 15.71 18.67
C LYS A 8 -14.48 17.23 18.68
N THR A 9 -14.13 17.86 19.80
CA THR A 9 -14.09 19.33 19.90
C THR A 9 -13.08 19.92 18.92
N ALA A 10 -11.86 19.38 18.88
CA ALA A 10 -10.82 19.83 17.96
C ALA A 10 -11.23 19.69 16.48
N LEU A 11 -11.98 18.64 16.14
CA LEU A 11 -12.50 18.39 14.78
C LEU A 11 -13.86 19.05 14.48
N GLY A 12 -14.43 19.80 15.43
CA GLY A 12 -15.75 20.43 15.27
C GLY A 12 -16.88 19.40 15.08
N LYS A 13 -16.83 18.28 15.81
CA LYS A 13 -17.75 17.14 15.71
C LYS A 13 -18.70 17.06 16.88
N ASN A 14 -19.89 16.51 16.61
CA ASN A 14 -20.88 16.21 17.63
C ASN A 14 -20.34 15.13 18.58
N LEU A 15 -20.47 15.37 19.89
CA LEU A 15 -19.93 14.53 20.96
C LEU A 15 -20.55 13.13 21.05
N GLU A 16 -21.79 12.97 20.60
CA GLU A 16 -22.57 11.72 20.74
C GLU A 16 -22.33 10.74 19.59
N LYS A 17 -21.80 11.20 18.45
CA LYS A 17 -21.58 10.37 17.26
C LYS A 17 -20.12 9.99 17.11
N GLU A 18 -19.88 8.75 16.69
CA GLU A 18 -18.57 8.32 16.24
C GLU A 18 -18.12 9.18 15.04
N ILE A 19 -16.85 9.57 15.01
CA ILE A 19 -16.28 10.26 13.86
C ILE A 19 -15.86 9.22 12.83
N LYS A 20 -16.23 9.42 11.57
CA LYS A 20 -15.77 8.59 10.43
C LYS A 20 -15.04 9.46 9.42
N SER A 21 -13.80 9.10 9.11
CA SER A 21 -12.95 9.83 8.15
C SER A 21 -13.55 9.90 6.74
N THR A 22 -14.38 8.93 6.35
CA THR A 22 -14.94 8.80 4.99
C THR A 22 -15.77 10.03 4.56
N LYS A 23 -16.51 10.64 5.49
CA LYS A 23 -17.28 11.85 5.21
C LYS A 23 -16.38 13.09 5.16
N ASP A 24 -15.48 13.18 6.14
CA ASP A 24 -14.61 14.35 6.31
C ASP A 24 -13.54 14.46 5.24
N LEU A 25 -12.96 13.33 4.85
CA LEU A 25 -11.92 13.22 3.83
C LEU A 25 -12.49 12.68 2.50
N LYS A 26 -13.73 13.04 2.15
CA LYS A 26 -14.28 12.74 0.82
C LYS A 26 -13.48 13.44 -0.28
N GLY A 27 -13.14 12.72 -1.36
CA GLY A 27 -12.39 13.25 -2.51
C GLY A 27 -11.04 12.57 -2.74
N THR A 28 -10.33 13.02 -3.78
CA THR A 28 -8.95 12.66 -4.11
C THR A 28 -7.97 13.23 -3.08
N PHE A 29 -6.69 12.82 -3.13
CA PHE A 29 -5.65 13.37 -2.27
C PHE A 29 -5.56 14.90 -2.39
N ILE A 30 -5.55 15.41 -3.63
CA ILE A 30 -5.45 16.84 -3.93
C ILE A 30 -6.62 17.61 -3.32
N GLU A 31 -7.83 17.07 -3.39
CA GLU A 31 -9.04 17.69 -2.82
C GLU A 31 -9.00 17.71 -1.30
N ILE A 32 -8.55 16.63 -0.64
CA ILE A 32 -8.52 16.57 0.82
C ILE A 32 -7.45 17.48 1.44
N LEU A 33 -6.39 17.83 0.69
CA LEU A 33 -5.36 18.77 1.14
C LEU A 33 -5.93 20.17 1.47
N ARG A 34 -7.09 20.55 0.92
CA ARG A 34 -7.74 21.83 1.26
C ARG A 34 -8.64 21.76 2.49
N LYS A 35 -8.89 20.56 3.02
CA LYS A 35 -9.91 20.39 4.06
C LYS A 35 -9.39 20.73 5.43
N GLU A 36 -10.20 21.43 6.19
CA GLU A 36 -9.87 21.82 7.55
C GLU A 36 -9.65 20.59 8.46
N ASN A 37 -10.48 19.54 8.32
CA ASN A 37 -10.32 18.32 9.12
C ASN A 37 -9.05 17.54 8.78
N PHE A 38 -8.53 17.65 7.56
CA PHE A 38 -7.20 17.12 7.21
C PHE A 38 -6.11 17.84 7.98
N ARG A 39 -6.13 19.18 7.96
CA ARG A 39 -5.16 20.00 8.71
C ARG A 39 -5.23 19.73 10.21
N LYS A 40 -6.45 19.74 10.78
CA LYS A 40 -6.69 19.59 12.22
C LYS A 40 -6.15 18.26 12.75
N ILE A 41 -6.41 17.14 12.07
CA ILE A 41 -5.92 15.83 12.55
C ILE A 41 -4.39 15.76 12.52
N LEU A 42 -3.75 16.31 11.48
CA LEU A 42 -2.30 16.36 11.40
C LEU A 42 -1.69 17.29 12.45
N GLN A 43 -2.34 18.43 12.73
CA GLN A 43 -1.89 19.33 13.79
C GLN A 43 -1.96 18.65 15.16
N ILE A 44 -3.04 17.91 15.47
CA ILE A 44 -3.14 17.13 16.71
C ILE A 44 -1.98 16.13 16.82
N ILE A 45 -1.67 15.41 15.73
CA ILE A 45 -0.57 14.44 15.70
C ILE A 45 0.77 15.13 15.99
N GLN A 46 1.02 16.28 15.34
CA GLN A 46 2.24 17.08 15.56
C GLN A 46 2.32 17.62 16.98
N ASP A 47 1.26 18.27 17.49
CA ASP A 47 1.24 18.91 18.80
C ASP A 47 1.40 17.89 19.94
N LYS A 48 0.88 16.68 19.76
CA LYS A 48 1.02 15.59 20.73
C LYS A 48 2.31 14.80 20.58
N GLY A 49 3.13 15.09 19.57
CA GLY A 49 4.37 14.37 19.28
C GLY A 49 4.13 12.89 18.96
N TRP A 50 3.01 12.57 18.30
CA TRP A 50 2.71 11.19 17.94
C TRP A 50 3.40 10.78 16.64
N HIS A 51 3.87 9.54 16.63
CA HIS A 51 4.43 8.92 15.44
C HIS A 51 3.41 7.99 14.79
N ILE A 52 3.37 8.01 13.46
CA ILE A 52 2.52 7.16 12.65
C ILE A 52 3.26 5.86 12.35
N HIS A 53 2.65 4.75 12.74
CA HIS A 53 3.07 3.40 12.38
C HIS A 53 2.04 2.80 11.42
N PHE A 54 2.45 2.38 10.23
CA PHE A 54 1.54 1.85 9.22
C PHE A 54 2.15 0.73 8.36
N CYS A 55 1.25 -0.07 7.80
CA CYS A 55 1.55 -1.03 6.74
C CYS A 55 0.67 -0.71 5.52
N ILE A 56 1.27 -0.54 4.35
CA ILE A 56 0.56 -0.40 3.07
C ILE A 56 0.63 -1.70 2.30
N VAL A 57 -0.53 -2.21 1.88
CA VAL A 57 -0.65 -3.37 0.99
C VAL A 57 -1.32 -2.92 -0.30
N GLN A 58 -0.56 -2.86 -1.40
CA GLN A 58 -1.13 -2.69 -2.73
C GLN A 58 -1.64 -4.05 -3.22
N VAL A 59 -2.93 -4.32 -3.00
CA VAL A 59 -3.56 -5.64 -3.28
C VAL A 59 -3.26 -6.15 -4.68
N LEU A 60 -3.37 -5.29 -5.72
CA LEU A 60 -3.06 -5.72 -7.07
C LEU A 60 -1.58 -6.11 -7.20
N TYR A 61 -0.65 -5.31 -6.65
CA TYR A 61 0.78 -5.64 -6.63
C TYR A 61 1.02 -6.98 -5.95
N TYR A 62 0.49 -7.14 -4.74
CA TYR A 62 0.66 -8.33 -3.93
C TYR A 62 0.14 -9.58 -4.64
N GLY A 63 -1.02 -9.48 -5.32
CA GLY A 63 -1.65 -10.62 -5.97
C GLY A 63 -1.03 -11.08 -7.30
N PHE A 64 0.11 -10.56 -7.76
CA PHE A 64 0.81 -11.14 -8.92
C PHE A 64 2.32 -11.30 -8.77
N VAL A 65 2.92 -10.87 -7.66
CA VAL A 65 4.39 -10.94 -7.52
C VAL A 65 4.92 -12.36 -7.78
N ASP A 66 4.10 -13.36 -7.46
CA ASP A 66 4.33 -14.78 -7.66
C ASP A 66 4.51 -15.19 -9.14
N ILE A 67 3.95 -14.41 -10.08
CA ILE A 67 4.21 -14.61 -11.53
C ILE A 67 5.70 -14.39 -11.81
N ILE A 68 6.27 -13.30 -11.29
CA ILE A 68 7.68 -12.98 -11.50
C ILE A 68 8.57 -13.96 -10.74
N ASP A 69 8.20 -14.32 -9.52
CA ASP A 69 8.96 -15.27 -8.71
C ASP A 69 8.98 -16.69 -9.33
N SER A 70 8.02 -16.99 -10.21
CA SER A 70 7.93 -18.27 -10.94
C SER A 70 8.74 -18.30 -12.25
N ILE A 71 9.32 -17.18 -12.70
CA ILE A 71 10.00 -17.08 -14.00
C ILE A 71 11.52 -17.09 -13.80
N CYS A 72 12.20 -18.04 -14.43
CA CYS A 72 13.66 -18.12 -14.41
C CYS A 72 14.32 -16.94 -15.15
N GLY A 73 15.43 -16.44 -14.61
CA GLY A 73 16.23 -15.37 -15.21
C GLY A 73 15.84 -13.96 -14.79
N LEU A 74 14.94 -13.80 -13.82
CA LEU A 74 14.54 -12.51 -13.24
C LEU A 74 15.10 -12.28 -11.82
N GLU A 75 15.84 -13.24 -11.28
CA GLU A 75 16.28 -13.30 -9.88
C GLU A 75 17.31 -12.22 -9.51
N PHE A 76 18.00 -11.65 -10.49
CA PHE A 76 18.99 -10.60 -10.25
C PHE A 76 18.36 -9.26 -9.86
N ASN A 77 17.09 -9.01 -10.22
CA ASN A 77 16.38 -7.79 -9.83
C ASN A 77 14.84 -8.01 -9.78
N PRO A 78 14.36 -8.90 -8.92
CA PRO A 78 12.95 -9.31 -8.92
C PRO A 78 12.01 -8.15 -8.62
N PHE A 79 12.40 -7.21 -7.75
CA PHE A 79 11.57 -6.05 -7.40
C PHE A 79 11.34 -5.12 -8.60
N ALA A 80 12.35 -4.92 -9.46
CA ALA A 80 12.18 -4.13 -10.67
C ALA A 80 11.25 -4.80 -11.67
N PHE A 81 11.38 -6.11 -11.88
CA PHE A 81 10.50 -6.85 -12.78
C PHE A 81 9.06 -6.92 -12.28
N LYS A 82 8.85 -7.12 -10.97
CA LYS A 82 7.53 -7.01 -10.32
C LYS A 82 6.92 -5.64 -10.55
N ALA A 83 7.72 -4.59 -10.44
CA ALA A 83 7.26 -3.23 -10.63
C ALA A 83 6.94 -2.88 -12.09
N GLU A 84 7.64 -3.48 -13.06
CA GLU A 84 7.31 -3.35 -14.48
C GLU A 84 6.06 -4.14 -14.86
N LEU A 85 5.94 -5.39 -14.41
CA LEU A 85 4.71 -6.16 -14.61
C LEU A 85 3.51 -5.46 -13.97
N TYR A 86 3.67 -4.88 -12.78
CA TYR A 86 2.63 -4.08 -12.13
C TYR A 86 2.08 -2.98 -13.04
N LYS A 87 2.98 -2.18 -13.62
CA LYS A 87 2.61 -1.06 -14.50
C LYS A 87 1.79 -1.56 -15.69
N VAL A 88 2.20 -2.68 -16.28
CA VAL A 88 1.51 -3.31 -17.42
C VAL A 88 0.11 -3.75 -17.00
N LEU A 89 0.00 -4.54 -15.93
CA LEU A 89 -1.27 -5.12 -15.48
C LEU A 89 -2.26 -4.06 -14.99
N LYS A 90 -1.77 -3.01 -14.35
CA LYS A 90 -2.59 -1.89 -13.86
C LYS A 90 -3.14 -1.02 -15.00
N ARG A 91 -2.46 -0.95 -16.14
CA ARG A 91 -2.85 -0.04 -17.25
C ARG A 91 -4.22 -0.37 -17.83
N ASN A 92 -4.58 -1.65 -17.89
CA ASN A 92 -5.90 -2.10 -18.31
C ASN A 92 -6.43 -3.17 -17.34
N PRO A 93 -7.01 -2.76 -16.20
CA PRO A 93 -7.40 -3.70 -15.14
C PRO A 93 -8.49 -4.66 -15.62
N ASN A 94 -9.39 -4.23 -16.52
CA ASN A 94 -10.46 -5.09 -17.04
C ASN A 94 -9.89 -6.23 -17.90
N THR A 95 -8.92 -5.93 -18.78
CA THR A 95 -8.25 -6.97 -19.57
C THR A 95 -7.44 -7.90 -18.68
N THR A 96 -6.70 -7.36 -17.70
CA THR A 96 -5.98 -8.16 -16.70
C THR A 96 -6.90 -9.12 -15.97
N ILE A 97 -8.03 -8.63 -15.43
CA ILE A 97 -9.04 -9.44 -14.74
C ILE A 97 -9.59 -10.53 -15.69
N SER A 98 -9.84 -10.21 -16.96
CA SER A 98 -10.34 -11.17 -17.95
C SER A 98 -9.36 -12.32 -18.20
N ILE A 99 -8.06 -12.00 -18.38
CA ILE A 99 -6.99 -13.00 -18.55
C ILE A 99 -6.92 -13.87 -17.29
N PHE A 100 -6.90 -13.27 -16.10
CA PHE A 100 -6.78 -14.01 -14.84
C PHE A 100 -7.98 -14.94 -14.62
N LYS A 101 -9.19 -14.51 -14.96
CA LYS A 101 -10.38 -15.38 -14.95
C LYS A 101 -10.26 -16.52 -15.95
N LYS A 102 -9.86 -16.25 -17.19
CA LYS A 102 -9.69 -17.25 -18.26
C LYS A 102 -8.75 -18.39 -17.84
N TYR A 103 -7.67 -18.07 -17.14
CA TYR A 103 -6.65 -19.05 -16.74
C TYR A 103 -6.72 -19.48 -15.27
N LYS A 104 -7.82 -19.16 -14.56
CA LYS A 104 -8.05 -19.55 -13.16
C LYS A 104 -6.97 -19.06 -12.17
N TYR A 105 -6.29 -17.97 -12.52
CA TYR A 105 -5.23 -17.38 -11.72
C TYR A 105 -5.68 -17.15 -10.25
N PRO A 106 -4.83 -17.45 -9.24
CA PRO A 106 -3.43 -17.88 -9.34
C PRO A 106 -3.22 -19.37 -9.68
N ASN A 107 -4.25 -20.19 -9.87
CA ASN A 107 -4.08 -21.62 -10.17
C ASN A 107 -4.00 -21.89 -11.69
N VAL A 108 -2.88 -21.50 -12.31
CA VAL A 108 -2.67 -21.69 -13.75
C VAL A 108 -2.29 -23.15 -14.01
N GLY A 109 -3.19 -23.89 -14.67
CA GLY A 109 -2.91 -25.29 -15.02
C GLY A 109 -1.73 -25.42 -16.00
N THR A 110 -0.88 -26.44 -15.84
CA THR A 110 0.35 -26.64 -16.64
C THR A 110 0.13 -26.52 -18.14
N LYS A 111 -0.97 -27.09 -18.65
CA LYS A 111 -1.33 -27.04 -20.08
C LYS A 111 -1.60 -25.62 -20.62
N TYR A 112 -1.82 -24.65 -19.74
CA TYR A 112 -2.13 -23.26 -20.08
C TYR A 112 -0.97 -22.29 -19.83
N ILE A 113 0.18 -22.74 -19.30
CA ILE A 113 1.34 -21.88 -19.03
C ILE A 113 1.71 -21.04 -20.26
N LYS A 114 1.87 -21.70 -21.41
CA LYS A 114 2.26 -21.04 -22.66
C LYS A 114 1.25 -19.98 -23.11
N ASP A 115 -0.04 -20.29 -23.04
CA ASP A 115 -1.11 -19.39 -23.47
C ASP A 115 -1.27 -18.22 -22.50
N PHE A 116 -1.17 -18.47 -21.19
CA PHE A 116 -1.20 -17.45 -20.14
C PHE A 116 -0.05 -16.44 -20.33
N LEU A 117 1.18 -16.92 -20.46
CA LEU A 117 2.34 -16.05 -20.69
C LEU A 117 2.25 -15.29 -22.02
N SER A 118 1.68 -15.90 -23.06
CA SER A 118 1.46 -15.21 -24.35
C SER A 118 0.53 -14.01 -24.21
N GLU A 119 -0.52 -14.12 -23.39
CA GLU A 119 -1.46 -13.01 -23.14
C GLU A 119 -0.80 -11.89 -22.33
N LEU A 120 0.04 -12.22 -21.34
CA LEU A 120 0.83 -11.22 -20.62
C LEU A 120 1.82 -10.49 -21.54
N ILE A 121 2.45 -11.22 -22.47
CA ILE A 121 3.37 -10.64 -23.46
C ILE A 121 2.63 -9.67 -24.39
N ILE A 122 1.40 -9.99 -24.81
CA ILE A 122 0.57 -9.07 -25.61
C ILE A 122 0.33 -7.76 -24.85
N LEU A 123 0.06 -7.82 -23.53
CA LEU A 123 -0.08 -6.61 -22.71
C LEU A 123 1.24 -5.82 -22.65
N ILE A 124 2.37 -6.51 -22.47
CA ILE A 124 3.70 -5.89 -22.46
C ILE A 124 3.99 -5.20 -23.80
N ASP A 125 3.70 -5.86 -24.92
CA ASP A 125 3.89 -5.31 -26.26
C ASP A 125 3.05 -4.06 -26.51
N GLY A 126 1.81 -4.02 -26.00
CA GLY A 126 0.99 -2.82 -26.02
C GLY A 126 1.67 -1.64 -25.32
N VAL A 127 2.22 -1.86 -24.12
CA VAL A 127 2.94 -0.83 -23.37
C VAL A 127 4.22 -0.39 -24.10
N ILE A 128 5.03 -1.33 -24.59
CA ILE A 128 6.25 -1.02 -25.36
C ILE A 128 5.92 -0.17 -26.58
N ALA A 129 4.88 -0.53 -27.35
CA ALA A 129 4.49 0.21 -28.54
C ALA A 129 4.06 1.64 -28.22
N GLU A 130 3.36 1.85 -27.10
CA GLU A 130 2.96 3.19 -26.64
C GLU A 130 4.13 4.02 -26.13
N ASP A 131 5.10 3.40 -25.44
CA ASP A 131 6.29 4.08 -24.96
C ASP A 131 7.19 4.51 -26.14
N VAL A 132 7.36 3.64 -27.14
CA VAL A 132 8.11 3.96 -28.37
C VAL A 132 7.50 5.15 -29.11
N LYS A 133 6.16 5.24 -29.20
CA LYS A 133 5.46 6.40 -29.77
C LYS A 133 5.78 7.72 -29.04
N LYS A 134 6.16 7.63 -27.76
CA LYS A 134 6.58 8.76 -26.93
C LYS A 134 8.11 8.94 -26.89
N TYR A 135 8.85 8.26 -27.77
CA TYR A 135 10.32 8.24 -27.81
C TYR A 135 10.95 7.78 -26.48
N ARG A 136 10.29 6.85 -25.79
CA ARG A 136 10.77 6.23 -24.55
C ARG A 136 10.89 4.73 -24.78
N LEU A 137 12.00 4.13 -24.38
CA LEU A 137 12.13 2.67 -24.38
C LEU A 137 12.58 2.23 -22.98
N ASN A 138 11.80 1.33 -22.37
CA ASN A 138 12.15 0.75 -21.09
C ASN A 138 12.90 -0.58 -21.32
N PRO A 139 14.23 -0.63 -21.15
CA PRO A 139 15.01 -1.85 -21.38
C PRO A 139 14.62 -2.99 -20.42
N LEU A 140 14.19 -2.67 -19.18
CA LEU A 140 13.73 -3.68 -18.22
C LEU A 140 12.45 -4.37 -18.72
N LEU A 141 11.53 -3.63 -19.32
CA LEU A 141 10.29 -4.17 -19.87
C LEU A 141 10.55 -5.07 -21.10
N VAL A 142 11.49 -4.68 -21.96
CA VAL A 142 11.94 -5.50 -23.10
C VAL A 142 12.60 -6.79 -22.61
N PHE A 143 13.45 -6.70 -21.58
CA PHE A 143 14.08 -7.88 -20.99
C PHE A 143 13.05 -8.80 -20.33
N LEU A 144 12.09 -8.24 -19.57
CA LEU A 144 10.99 -8.97 -18.97
C LEU A 144 10.22 -9.76 -20.04
N LYS A 145 9.86 -9.13 -21.16
CA LYS A 145 9.25 -9.82 -22.30
C LYS A 145 10.07 -11.03 -22.74
N SER A 146 11.39 -10.86 -22.91
CA SER A 146 12.27 -11.95 -23.34
C SER A 146 12.30 -13.11 -22.34
N CYS A 147 12.28 -12.83 -21.03
CA CYS A 147 12.19 -13.87 -20.02
C CYS A 147 10.82 -14.57 -20.03
N LEU A 148 9.72 -13.85 -20.22
CA LEU A 148 8.39 -14.47 -20.38
C LEU A 148 8.32 -15.36 -21.62
N GLU A 149 8.95 -14.97 -22.74
CA GLU A 149 9.06 -15.82 -23.93
C GLU A 149 9.81 -17.13 -23.63
N LYS A 150 10.94 -17.06 -22.92
CA LYS A 150 11.69 -18.25 -22.50
C LYS A 150 10.89 -19.11 -21.51
N ALA A 151 10.16 -18.48 -20.61
CA ALA A 151 9.35 -19.16 -19.59
C ALA A 151 8.18 -19.97 -20.17
N LYS A 152 7.79 -19.74 -21.43
CA LYS A 152 6.82 -20.60 -22.13
C LYS A 152 7.27 -22.05 -22.25
N GLU A 153 8.58 -22.28 -22.21
CA GLU A 153 9.19 -23.61 -22.27
C GLU A 153 9.47 -24.19 -20.87
N GLN A 154 9.16 -23.44 -19.79
CA GLN A 154 9.23 -23.98 -18.43
C GLN A 154 8.12 -25.02 -18.23
N LYS A 155 8.47 -26.10 -17.53
CA LYS A 155 7.52 -27.16 -17.15
C LYS A 155 6.51 -26.69 -16.12
N GLU A 156 6.91 -25.73 -15.29
CA GLU A 156 6.13 -25.24 -14.16
C GLU A 156 6.38 -23.75 -13.91
N LEU A 157 5.38 -23.12 -13.29
CA LEU A 157 5.44 -21.77 -12.73
C LEU A 157 5.08 -21.87 -11.25
N ILE A 158 6.02 -22.34 -10.44
CA ILE A 158 5.79 -22.98 -9.13
C ILE A 158 4.89 -22.21 -8.14
N PHE A 159 4.88 -20.88 -8.16
CA PHE A 159 4.09 -20.07 -7.23
C PHE A 159 2.70 -19.68 -7.77
N ILE A 160 2.36 -20.12 -8.98
CA ILE A 160 1.06 -19.87 -9.61
C ILE A 160 0.44 -21.16 -10.16
N GLN A 161 0.68 -22.27 -9.47
CA GLN A 161 0.10 -23.58 -9.76
C GLN A 161 -0.29 -24.27 -8.45
N ASN A 162 -1.35 -25.08 -8.48
CA ASN A 162 -1.89 -25.76 -7.29
C ASN A 162 -2.39 -24.81 -6.18
N GLU A 163 -2.66 -23.56 -6.54
CA GLU A 163 -3.25 -22.56 -5.66
C GLU A 163 -4.78 -22.61 -5.62
N THR A 164 -5.41 -21.85 -4.72
CA THR A 164 -6.86 -21.66 -4.73
C THR A 164 -7.28 -20.83 -5.95
N THR A 165 -8.16 -21.39 -6.79
CA THR A 165 -8.65 -20.71 -8.00
C THR A 165 -9.37 -19.41 -7.66
N HIS A 166 -9.02 -18.31 -8.34
CA HIS A 166 -9.61 -16.97 -8.19
C HIS A 166 -9.38 -16.28 -6.84
N GLU A 167 -8.53 -16.82 -5.97
CA GLU A 167 -8.10 -16.18 -4.74
C GLU A 167 -6.72 -15.54 -4.95
N TRP A 168 -6.69 -14.25 -5.34
CA TRP A 168 -5.43 -13.58 -5.70
C TRP A 168 -4.60 -13.16 -4.49
N VAL A 169 -5.28 -12.86 -3.39
CA VAL A 169 -4.70 -12.51 -2.11
C VAL A 169 -5.53 -13.24 -1.08
N GLY A 170 -4.87 -14.02 -0.23
CA GLY A 170 -5.52 -14.72 0.86
C GLY A 170 -6.02 -13.78 1.96
N ASN A 171 -6.14 -14.29 3.18
CA ASN A 171 -6.51 -13.47 4.33
C ASN A 171 -5.47 -12.35 4.61
N PHE A 172 -5.84 -11.39 5.47
CA PHE A 172 -4.98 -10.28 5.89
C PHE A 172 -4.45 -10.43 7.33
N VAL A 173 -4.75 -11.55 8.01
CA VAL A 173 -4.35 -11.77 9.42
C VAL A 173 -2.83 -11.79 9.61
N GLN A 174 -2.08 -12.24 8.62
CA GLN A 174 -0.61 -12.20 8.59
C GLN A 174 -0.05 -10.80 8.84
N PHE A 175 -0.72 -9.74 8.37
CA PHE A 175 -0.26 -8.37 8.61
C PHE A 175 -0.45 -7.97 10.08
N TYR A 176 -1.48 -8.46 10.76
CA TYR A 176 -1.66 -8.26 12.21
C TYR A 176 -0.64 -9.07 12.99
N ARG A 177 -0.45 -10.35 12.63
CA ARG A 177 0.54 -11.24 13.26
C ARG A 177 1.94 -10.66 13.18
N GLN A 178 2.34 -10.17 12.01
CA GLN A 178 3.64 -9.51 11.84
C GLN A 178 3.84 -8.38 12.85
N GLN A 179 2.82 -7.55 13.11
CA GLN A 179 2.93 -6.46 14.10
C GLN A 179 3.04 -6.98 15.53
N ILE A 180 2.20 -7.95 15.90
CA ILE A 180 2.22 -8.58 17.23
C ILE A 180 3.60 -9.17 17.53
N LEU A 181 4.15 -9.92 16.58
CA LEU A 181 5.44 -10.60 16.70
C LEU A 181 6.63 -9.64 16.65
N SER A 182 6.57 -8.58 15.81
CA SER A 182 7.69 -7.64 15.63
C SER A 182 7.85 -6.66 16.79
N PHE A 183 6.79 -6.46 17.59
CA PHE A 183 6.78 -5.49 18.68
C PHE A 183 6.33 -6.10 20.02
N PRO A 184 7.02 -7.13 20.54
CA PRO A 184 6.60 -7.86 21.74
C PRO A 184 6.59 -6.97 23.01
N LYS A 185 7.29 -5.83 22.99
CA LYS A 185 7.35 -4.88 24.12
C LYS A 185 6.36 -3.72 24.01
N LYS A 186 5.56 -3.63 22.93
CA LYS A 186 4.56 -2.57 22.76
C LYS A 186 3.17 -3.09 23.06
N THR A 187 2.34 -2.27 23.68
CA THR A 187 0.89 -2.53 23.74
C THR A 187 0.24 -2.10 22.43
N LEU A 188 -0.25 -3.08 21.68
CA LEU A 188 -0.99 -2.89 20.44
C LEU A 188 -2.49 -2.88 20.72
N VAL A 189 -3.18 -1.91 20.15
CA VAL A 189 -4.64 -1.81 20.24
C VAL A 189 -5.16 -1.75 18.81
N PHE A 190 -5.87 -2.79 18.40
CA PHE A 190 -6.48 -2.90 17.09
C PHE A 190 -7.96 -2.53 17.16
N ASP A 191 -8.49 -2.02 16.04
CA ASP A 191 -9.93 -1.94 15.84
C ASP A 191 -10.51 -3.34 15.69
N GLU A 192 -11.74 -3.53 16.14
CA GLU A 192 -12.44 -4.82 16.03
C GLU A 192 -12.65 -5.20 14.56
N GLU A 193 -12.05 -6.32 14.16
CA GLU A 193 -12.24 -6.93 12.85
C GLU A 193 -12.53 -8.41 13.08
N LYS A 194 -13.80 -8.81 12.89
CA LYS A 194 -14.29 -10.13 13.32
C LYS A 194 -13.57 -11.30 12.66
N GLN A 195 -13.16 -11.16 11.40
CA GLN A 195 -12.51 -12.23 10.64
C GLN A 195 -11.06 -12.44 11.11
N VAL A 196 -10.33 -11.35 11.34
CA VAL A 196 -8.97 -11.34 11.88
C VAL A 196 -8.99 -11.85 13.32
N MET A 197 -9.93 -11.40 14.15
CA MET A 197 -10.07 -11.86 15.53
C MET A 197 -10.29 -13.38 15.60
N SER A 198 -11.18 -13.94 14.77
CA SER A 198 -11.40 -15.39 14.74
C SER A 198 -10.14 -16.14 14.28
N GLN A 199 -9.48 -15.67 13.22
CA GLN A 199 -8.26 -16.30 12.68
C GLN A 199 -7.04 -16.20 13.61
N ILE A 200 -6.93 -15.15 14.43
CA ILE A 200 -5.88 -15.07 15.45
C ILE A 200 -6.18 -16.02 16.61
N THR A 201 -7.45 -16.22 16.96
CA THR A 201 -7.85 -17.09 18.08
C THR A 201 -7.74 -18.58 17.73
N GLU A 202 -7.98 -18.94 16.47
CA GLU A 202 -7.91 -20.34 15.99
C GLU A 202 -6.49 -20.92 15.97
N GLU A 203 -5.46 -20.08 15.93
CA GLU A 203 -4.07 -20.49 15.86
C GLU A 203 -3.32 -20.05 17.13
N ASP A 204 -2.84 -21.02 17.92
CA ASP A 204 -2.01 -20.75 19.09
C ASP A 204 -0.67 -20.14 18.67
N ILE A 205 -0.60 -18.81 18.58
CA ILE A 205 0.68 -18.11 18.42
C ILE A 205 1.44 -18.27 19.74
N ILE A 206 2.56 -19.00 19.72
CA ILE A 206 3.42 -19.21 20.90
C ILE A 206 4.82 -18.68 20.60
N ILE A 207 5.30 -17.74 21.42
CA ILE A 207 6.66 -17.20 21.40
C ILE A 207 7.33 -17.57 22.73
N ASP A 208 8.49 -18.22 22.70
CA ASP A 208 9.23 -18.63 23.91
C ASP A 208 8.35 -19.38 24.93
N GLY A 209 7.42 -20.21 24.44
CA GLY A 209 6.49 -20.98 25.27
C GLY A 209 5.31 -20.20 25.84
N LYS A 210 5.07 -18.95 25.40
CA LYS A 210 3.95 -18.11 25.85
C LYS A 210 3.17 -17.51 24.69
N ALA A 211 1.86 -17.39 24.87
CA ALA A 211 1.02 -16.61 23.96
C ALA A 211 1.36 -15.11 24.08
N PRO A 212 1.40 -14.35 22.97
CA PRO A 212 1.56 -12.91 23.02
C PRO A 212 0.44 -12.25 23.83
N ASP A 213 0.81 -11.44 24.81
CA ASP A 213 -0.10 -10.65 25.66
C ASP A 213 -0.03 -9.15 25.34
N ASN A 214 0.71 -8.80 24.28
CA ASN A 214 1.04 -7.44 23.91
C ASN A 214 0.00 -6.78 22.99
N TYR A 215 -1.15 -7.41 22.75
CA TYR A 215 -2.20 -6.87 21.88
C TYR A 215 -3.61 -7.02 22.44
N SER A 216 -4.51 -6.16 21.97
CA SER A 216 -5.95 -6.20 22.29
C SER A 216 -6.78 -5.64 21.12
N PHE A 217 -8.07 -5.96 21.12
CA PHE A 217 -9.06 -5.39 20.20
C PHE A 217 -10.03 -4.50 20.98
N LYS A 218 -10.47 -3.40 20.37
CA LYS A 218 -11.47 -2.51 20.95
C LYS A 218 -12.42 -1.95 19.89
N GLU A 219 -13.66 -1.70 20.29
CA GLU A 219 -14.66 -1.03 19.47
C GLU A 219 -14.28 0.45 19.20
N SER A 220 -14.18 0.81 17.92
CA SER A 220 -13.81 2.16 17.46
C SER A 220 -14.66 3.29 18.04
N GLY A 221 -15.94 3.06 18.32
CA GLY A 221 -16.86 4.05 18.88
C GLY A 221 -16.42 4.60 20.25
N SER A 222 -15.68 3.79 21.00
CA SER A 222 -15.27 4.05 22.39
C SER A 222 -13.82 4.51 22.55
N ASP A 223 -13.00 4.43 21.49
CA ASP A 223 -11.56 4.72 21.58
C ASP A 223 -11.15 5.83 20.59
N ALA A 224 -10.69 6.95 21.16
CA ALA A 224 -10.28 8.12 20.37
C ALA A 224 -9.05 7.84 19.49
N MET A 225 -8.12 7.00 19.93
CA MET A 225 -6.91 6.70 19.16
C MET A 225 -7.23 5.83 17.94
N ILE A 226 -8.23 4.93 18.06
CA ILE A 226 -8.73 4.19 16.90
C ILE A 226 -9.35 5.15 15.86
N GLN A 227 -10.13 6.14 16.31
CA GLN A 227 -10.69 7.15 15.40
C GLN A 227 -9.61 8.05 14.76
N VAL A 228 -8.54 8.39 15.50
CA VAL A 228 -7.36 9.06 14.92
C VAL A 228 -6.72 8.17 13.86
N SER A 229 -6.54 6.87 14.13
CA SER A 229 -6.02 5.90 13.17
C SER A 229 -6.87 5.78 11.91
N ASP A 230 -8.21 5.83 12.02
CA ASP A 230 -9.11 5.83 10.84
C ASP A 230 -8.83 7.02 9.91
N TYR A 231 -8.63 8.21 10.47
CA TYR A 231 -8.22 9.38 9.69
C TYR A 231 -6.87 9.18 9.02
N VAL A 232 -5.87 8.69 9.78
CA VAL A 232 -4.52 8.45 9.25
C VAL A 232 -4.55 7.43 8.12
N VAL A 233 -5.22 6.30 8.28
CA VAL A 233 -5.39 5.27 7.24
C VAL A 233 -6.07 5.84 6.01
N SER A 234 -7.11 6.66 6.17
CA SER A 234 -7.81 7.31 5.07
C SER A 234 -6.94 8.30 4.30
N ILE A 235 -6.11 9.08 5.00
CA ILE A 235 -5.11 9.99 4.41
C ILE A 235 -4.06 9.19 3.64
N LEU A 236 -3.43 8.21 4.30
CA LEU A 236 -2.37 7.39 3.72
C LEU A 236 -2.87 6.65 2.49
N ARG A 237 -4.07 6.06 2.51
CA ARG A 237 -4.67 5.41 1.35
C ARG A 237 -4.73 6.35 0.14
N LYS A 238 -5.22 7.58 0.33
CA LYS A 238 -5.34 8.56 -0.76
C LYS A 238 -3.97 9.04 -1.22
N TYR A 239 -3.04 9.23 -0.28
CA TYR A 239 -1.68 9.62 -0.59
C TYR A 239 -0.98 8.55 -1.44
N MET A 240 -1.08 7.27 -1.05
CA MET A 240 -0.53 6.17 -1.84
C MET A 240 -1.15 6.08 -3.22
N ILE A 241 -2.48 6.25 -3.36
CA ILE A 241 -3.14 6.29 -4.68
C ILE A 241 -2.59 7.45 -5.54
N PHE A 242 -2.36 8.62 -4.94
CA PHE A 242 -1.76 9.78 -5.61
C PHE A 242 -0.33 9.49 -6.07
N LEU A 243 0.49 8.88 -5.19
CA LEU A 243 1.86 8.49 -5.49
C LEU A 243 1.95 7.34 -6.50
N ASP A 244 0.91 6.54 -6.68
CA ASP A 244 0.90 5.39 -7.59
C ASP A 244 0.69 5.77 -9.08
N ARG A 245 0.72 7.07 -9.40
CA ARG A 245 0.67 7.65 -10.76
C ARG A 245 2.07 7.87 -11.34
N LEU A 246 2.21 8.39 -12.56
CA LEU A 246 3.56 8.66 -13.09
C LEU A 246 4.22 9.81 -12.34
N GLU A 247 5.53 9.71 -12.09
CA GLU A 247 6.27 10.73 -11.34
C GLU A 247 6.12 12.15 -11.92
N PRO A 248 6.21 12.39 -13.25
CA PRO A 248 5.99 13.71 -13.81
C PRO A 248 4.57 14.26 -13.59
N GLU A 249 3.55 13.39 -13.47
CA GLU A 249 2.17 13.81 -13.18
C GLU A 249 2.04 14.22 -11.71
N VAL A 250 2.71 13.48 -10.81
CA VAL A 250 2.77 13.80 -9.39
C VAL A 250 3.51 15.12 -9.16
N ASP A 251 4.68 15.29 -9.78
CA ASP A 251 5.47 16.51 -9.68
C ASP A 251 4.68 17.72 -10.22
N ALA A 252 4.00 17.58 -11.36
CA ALA A 252 3.17 18.63 -11.93
C ALA A 252 2.00 19.02 -11.02
N ASP A 253 1.35 18.06 -10.36
CA ASP A 253 0.29 18.37 -9.40
C ASP A 253 0.82 19.11 -8.17
N ILE A 254 1.96 18.69 -7.62
CA ILE A 254 2.58 19.33 -6.45
C ILE A 254 2.97 20.78 -6.77
N GLN A 255 3.53 21.03 -7.95
CA GLN A 255 3.87 22.39 -8.42
C GLN A 255 2.65 23.31 -8.55
N ASN A 256 1.46 22.74 -8.76
CA ASN A 256 0.20 23.47 -8.89
C ASN A 256 -0.60 23.55 -7.58
N PHE A 257 -0.06 23.06 -6.47
CA PHE A 257 -0.72 23.22 -5.18
C PHE A 257 -0.82 24.69 -4.79
N ASP A 258 -2.00 25.10 -4.32
CA ASP A 258 -2.13 26.39 -3.65
C ASP A 258 -1.43 26.37 -2.29
N GLU A 259 -1.32 27.54 -1.67
CA GLU A 259 -0.63 27.71 -0.38
C GLU A 259 -1.17 26.79 0.71
N ASN A 260 -2.50 26.64 0.80
CA ASN A 260 -3.13 25.78 1.80
C ASN A 260 -2.80 24.31 1.56
N GLN A 261 -2.86 23.87 0.31
CA GLN A 261 -2.50 22.51 -0.06
C GLN A 261 -1.03 22.22 0.22
N MET A 262 -0.13 23.12 -0.18
CA MET A 262 1.31 22.96 0.01
C MET A 262 1.67 22.91 1.50
N ASN A 263 1.09 23.78 2.32
CA ASN A 263 1.31 23.78 3.77
C ASN A 263 0.86 22.46 4.41
N ASN A 264 -0.33 21.98 4.04
CA ASN A 264 -0.86 20.70 4.53
C ASN A 264 -0.06 19.49 4.00
N TYR A 265 0.45 19.58 2.77
CA TYR A 265 1.32 18.56 2.17
C TYR A 265 2.67 18.47 2.89
N LYS A 266 3.32 19.61 3.17
CA LYS A 266 4.55 19.68 3.98
C LYS A 266 4.32 19.17 5.39
N LEU A 267 3.20 19.51 6.02
CA LEU A 267 2.86 19.02 7.36
C LEU A 267 2.73 17.48 7.39
N LEU A 268 2.03 16.89 6.42
CA LEU A 268 1.93 15.43 6.29
C LEU A 268 3.32 14.80 6.13
N ASN A 269 4.12 15.28 5.17
CA ASN A 269 5.44 14.72 4.90
C ASN A 269 6.39 14.84 6.09
N ARG A 270 6.32 15.94 6.85
CA ARG A 270 7.09 16.11 8.09
C ARG A 270 6.72 15.08 9.13
N ILE A 271 5.43 14.88 9.41
CA ILE A 271 4.97 13.87 10.38
C ILE A 271 5.43 12.47 9.97
N LEU A 272 5.37 12.14 8.67
CA LEU A 272 5.84 10.85 8.16
C LEU A 272 7.35 10.71 8.26
N ALA A 273 8.12 11.76 7.94
CA ALA A 273 9.58 11.81 8.12
C ALA A 273 9.94 11.59 9.60
N ASP A 274 9.31 12.32 10.52
CA ASP A 274 9.55 12.24 11.95
C ASP A 274 9.25 10.83 12.49
N SER A 275 8.17 10.20 11.99
CA SER A 275 7.81 8.82 12.36
C SER A 275 8.84 7.80 11.88
N MET A 276 9.31 7.94 10.65
CA MET A 276 10.35 7.07 10.06
C MET A 276 11.72 7.26 10.74
N ASN A 277 12.07 8.51 11.09
CA ASN A 277 13.29 8.84 11.83
C ASN A 277 13.25 8.32 13.28
N TYR A 278 12.08 8.34 13.91
CA TYR A 278 11.89 7.79 15.25
C TYR A 278 12.11 6.28 15.27
N ASN A 279 11.53 5.56 14.31
CA ASN A 279 11.75 4.13 14.14
C ASN A 279 11.45 3.69 12.69
N PRO A 280 12.46 3.27 11.91
CA PRO A 280 12.26 2.85 10.52
C PRO A 280 11.28 1.68 10.35
N LEU A 281 11.12 0.83 11.37
CA LEU A 281 10.17 -0.29 11.35
C LEU A 281 8.70 0.16 11.42
N PHE A 282 8.43 1.46 11.63
CA PHE A 282 7.06 1.98 11.63
C PHE A 282 6.48 2.12 10.22
N VAL A 283 7.29 1.91 9.19
CA VAL A 283 6.87 2.05 7.80
C VAL A 283 7.11 0.73 7.10
N HIS A 284 6.02 0.04 6.74
CA HIS A 284 6.08 -1.22 6.02
C HIS A 284 5.29 -1.16 4.71
N PHE A 285 5.87 -1.69 3.64
CA PHE A 285 5.28 -1.70 2.31
C PHE A 285 5.26 -3.11 1.70
N VAL A 286 4.07 -3.55 1.32
CA VAL A 286 3.85 -4.59 0.31
C VAL A 286 3.30 -3.89 -0.93
N ALA A 287 4.18 -3.20 -1.64
CA ALA A 287 3.81 -2.29 -2.72
C ALA A 287 4.88 -2.22 -3.82
N CYS A 288 4.48 -1.71 -4.98
CA CYS A 288 5.36 -1.46 -6.10
C CYS A 288 6.51 -0.52 -5.70
N GLN A 289 7.76 -0.92 -6.01
CA GLN A 289 8.95 -0.14 -5.65
C GLN A 289 8.91 1.29 -6.19
N HIS A 290 8.24 1.55 -7.32
CA HIS A 290 8.12 2.91 -7.87
C HIS A 290 7.31 3.82 -6.94
N THR A 291 6.26 3.29 -6.34
CA THR A 291 5.40 4.03 -5.41
C THR A 291 6.12 4.25 -4.08
N VAL A 292 6.85 3.24 -3.61
CA VAL A 292 7.71 3.33 -2.41
C VAL A 292 8.85 4.34 -2.62
N ALA A 293 9.50 4.33 -3.79
CA ALA A 293 10.57 5.28 -4.13
C ALA A 293 10.05 6.73 -4.11
N LYS A 294 8.86 6.99 -4.69
CA LYS A 294 8.22 8.31 -4.62
C LYS A 294 7.87 8.72 -3.18
N TYR A 295 7.36 7.79 -2.37
CA TYR A 295 7.11 8.05 -0.96
C TYR A 295 8.37 8.57 -0.26
N HIS A 296 9.51 7.88 -0.42
CA HIS A 296 10.76 8.32 0.17
C HIS A 296 11.29 9.63 -0.42
N LYS A 297 11.22 9.80 -1.76
CA LYS A 297 11.59 11.05 -2.45
C LYS A 297 10.86 12.25 -1.84
N TYR A 298 9.54 12.19 -1.77
CA TYR A 298 8.74 13.34 -1.34
C TYR A 298 8.75 13.58 0.16
N ILE A 299 8.92 12.54 0.97
CA ILE A 299 9.16 12.74 2.40
C ILE A 299 10.48 13.45 2.65
N GLN A 300 11.53 13.09 1.90
CA GLN A 300 12.80 13.79 1.99
C GLN A 300 12.68 15.25 1.52
N GLU A 301 12.01 15.48 0.39
CA GLU A 301 11.90 16.82 -0.22
C GLU A 301 10.98 17.78 0.57
N TYR A 302 9.87 17.27 1.12
CA TYR A 302 8.83 18.10 1.75
C TYR A 302 8.71 17.90 3.27
N GLY A 303 9.45 16.95 3.85
CA GLY A 303 9.42 16.64 5.28
C GLY A 303 10.48 17.35 6.11
N ASP A 304 11.59 17.78 5.53
CA ASP A 304 12.67 18.45 6.26
C ASP A 304 12.30 19.92 6.58
N SER A 305 12.40 20.32 7.84
CA SER A 305 12.24 21.72 8.28
C SER A 305 13.43 22.60 7.88
N ARG A 306 14.60 22.00 7.63
CA ARG A 306 15.88 22.69 7.36
C ARG A 306 16.05 23.21 5.93
N ALA A 307 15.12 22.93 5.02
CA ALA A 307 15.18 23.44 3.65
C ALA A 307 14.52 24.81 3.46
N ASN A 308 13.97 25.41 4.53
CA ASN A 308 13.30 26.73 4.48
C ASN A 308 13.78 27.70 5.58
N GLU A 309 14.96 27.46 6.16
CA GLU A 309 15.74 28.45 6.94
C GLU A 309 17.02 28.77 6.17
#